data_AF-A0A5C8G520-F1
#
_entry.id   AF-A0A5C8G520-F1
#
_cell.length_a   1.000
_cell.length_b   1.000
_cell.length_c   1.000
_cell.angle_alpha   90.00
_cell.angle_beta   90.00
_cell.angle_gamma   90.00
#
_symmetry.space_group_name_H-M   'P 1'
#
loop_
_entity.id
_entity.type
_entity.pdbx_description
1 polymer ?
#
loop_
_entity_poly.entity_id
_entity_poly.type
_entity_poly.pdbx_seq_one_letter_code
_entity_poly.pdbx_strand_id
1 'polypeptide(L)'
;MILKPLKSEFNKDFHDRIWKAKNYVREHYEDLKKLSVGQHKLDNEICEGAYINIAEYDNKDNPPWESHLEFVDIQIIFEGAEDYIIANTSELKPKEYDKATDYHNWEGEGTVRLTLTPGNILILLPYDAHRVGLAPKTGKTHVKKGIVKVPYKA
;
A
#
# COMPACT_ATOMS: atom_id res chain seq x y z
N MET A 1 3.02 -2.30 -8.37
CA MET A 1 3.38 -2.46 -9.79
C MET A 1 4.12 -1.20 -10.20
N ILE A 2 5.32 -1.25 -10.80
CA ILE A 2 5.93 -0.02 -11.31
C ILE A 2 5.46 0.16 -12.76
N LEU A 3 4.34 0.88 -12.95
CA LEU A 3 3.92 1.37 -14.25
C LEU A 3 4.26 2.86 -14.33
N LYS A 4 5.43 3.20 -14.88
CA LYS A 4 5.84 4.60 -15.13
C LYS A 4 5.91 4.88 -16.63
N PRO A 5 5.58 6.10 -17.08
CA PRO A 5 5.96 6.55 -18.41
C PRO A 5 7.47 6.42 -18.61
N LEU A 6 7.93 5.92 -19.76
CA LEU A 6 9.36 5.71 -20.05
C LEU A 6 10.23 6.96 -19.83
N LYS A 7 9.64 8.16 -19.99
CA LYS A 7 10.33 9.45 -19.81
C LYS A 7 10.41 9.94 -18.36
N SER A 8 9.84 9.22 -17.40
CA SER A 8 9.94 9.61 -15.99
C SER A 8 11.36 9.41 -15.48
N GLU A 9 11.86 10.35 -14.69
CA GLU A 9 13.16 10.20 -14.04
C GLU A 9 13.15 9.07 -13.00
N PHE A 10 14.21 8.25 -13.02
CA PHE A 10 14.47 7.24 -12.01
C PHE A 10 15.31 7.87 -10.89
N ASN A 11 14.70 8.09 -9.73
CA ASN A 11 15.40 8.59 -8.55
C ASN A 11 16.06 7.40 -7.83
N LYS A 12 17.39 7.34 -7.83
CA LYS A 12 18.15 6.25 -7.21
C LYS A 12 17.86 6.13 -5.71
N ASP A 13 17.81 7.24 -4.98
CA ASP A 13 17.58 7.25 -3.54
C ASP A 13 16.20 6.67 -3.20
N PHE A 14 15.20 6.95 -4.06
CA PHE A 14 13.88 6.34 -3.94
C PHE A 14 13.95 4.81 -4.07
N HIS A 15 14.67 4.29 -5.08
CA HIS A 15 14.83 2.85 -5.26
C HIS A 15 15.56 2.20 -4.10
N ASP A 16 16.58 2.86 -3.55
CA ASP A 16 17.33 2.36 -2.40
C ASP A 16 16.45 2.29 -1.14
N ARG A 17 15.58 3.28 -0.91
CA ARG A 17 14.59 3.26 0.20
C ARG A 17 13.60 2.11 0.06
N ILE A 18 13.04 1.91 -1.14
CA ILE A 18 12.11 0.79 -1.39
C ILE A 18 12.80 -0.56 -1.23
N TRP A 19 14.03 -0.69 -1.72
CA TRP A 19 14.84 -1.89 -1.53
C TRP A 19 15.07 -2.20 -0.05
N LYS A 20 15.48 -1.19 0.73
CA LYS A 20 15.69 -1.30 2.17
C LYS A 20 14.40 -1.70 2.90
N ALA A 21 13.27 -1.07 2.55
CA ALA A 21 11.96 -1.41 3.12
C ALA A 21 11.57 -2.87 2.84
N LYS A 22 11.74 -3.34 1.60
CA LYS A 22 11.45 -4.73 1.23
C LYS A 22 12.31 -5.74 2.01
N ASN A 23 13.60 -5.46 2.15
CA ASN A 23 14.49 -6.33 2.93
C ASN A 23 14.13 -6.35 4.41
N TYR A 24 13.87 -5.18 4.99
CA TYR A 24 13.45 -5.07 6.39
C TYR A 24 12.17 -5.87 6.66
N VAL A 25 11.14 -5.71 5.81
CA VAL A 25 9.90 -6.47 5.91
C VAL A 25 10.15 -7.98 5.85
N ARG A 26 11.01 -8.44 4.93
CA ARG A 26 11.36 -9.85 4.78
C ARG A 26 12.08 -10.40 6.02
N GLU A 27 13.05 -9.66 6.54
CA GLU A 27 13.90 -10.09 7.65
C GLU A 27 13.17 -10.05 9.00
N HIS A 28 12.19 -9.15 9.14
CA HIS A 28 11.44 -8.93 10.38
C HIS A 28 9.96 -9.33 10.28
N TYR A 29 9.59 -10.12 9.27
CA TYR A 29 8.19 -10.48 8.99
C TYR A 29 7.45 -11.03 10.22
N GLU A 30 8.07 -11.97 10.94
CA GLU A 30 7.48 -12.61 12.13
C GLU A 30 7.30 -11.64 13.30
N ASP A 31 8.12 -10.60 13.41
CA ASP A 31 8.01 -9.60 14.47
C ASP A 31 6.99 -8.52 14.11
N LEU A 32 6.96 -8.08 12.84
CA LEU A 32 5.95 -7.16 12.34
C LEU A 32 4.54 -7.74 12.47
N LYS A 33 4.38 -9.05 12.25
CA LYS A 33 3.10 -9.76 12.44
C LYS A 33 2.55 -9.65 13.87
N LYS A 34 3.42 -9.53 14.88
CA LYS A 34 3.03 -9.47 16.31
C LYS A 34 2.66 -8.06 16.77
N LEU A 35 2.90 -7.04 15.96
CA LEU A 35 2.53 -5.66 16.29
C LEU A 35 1.01 -5.56 16.49
N SER A 36 0.63 -4.69 17.44
CA SER A 36 -0.77 -4.36 17.69
C SER A 36 -1.31 -3.45 16.59
N VAL A 37 -2.63 -3.44 16.40
CA VAL A 37 -3.32 -2.51 15.49
C VAL A 37 -2.90 -1.06 15.80
N GLY A 38 -2.66 -0.27 14.76
CA GLY A 38 -2.21 1.11 14.85
C GLY A 38 -0.89 1.39 14.13
N GLN A 39 -0.35 2.58 14.35
CA GLN A 39 0.86 3.08 13.69
C GLN A 39 2.10 2.80 14.53
N HIS A 40 3.17 2.30 13.90
CA HIS A 40 4.47 2.05 14.52
C HIS A 40 5.58 2.67 13.66
N LYS A 41 6.53 3.35 14.29
CA LYS A 41 7.63 4.03 13.57
C LYS A 41 8.65 3.02 13.03
N LEU A 42 9.18 3.33 11.84
CA LEU A 42 10.28 2.62 11.18
C LEU A 42 11.38 3.59 10.70
N ASP A 43 11.40 4.82 11.23
CA ASP A 43 12.27 5.93 10.79
C ASP A 43 13.76 5.54 10.77
N ASN A 44 14.21 4.85 11.82
CA ASN A 44 15.62 4.44 11.96
C ASN A 44 15.94 3.15 11.19
N GLU A 45 14.91 2.41 10.78
CA GLU A 45 15.04 1.11 10.16
C GLU A 45 15.06 1.21 8.64
N ILE A 46 14.23 2.08 8.06
CA ILE A 46 14.10 2.28 6.61
C ILE A 46 14.69 3.64 6.24
N CYS A 47 13.98 4.72 6.53
CA CYS A 47 14.41 6.10 6.33
C CYS A 47 13.56 7.03 7.19
N GLU A 48 14.01 8.27 7.40
CA GLU A 48 13.24 9.28 8.11
C GLU A 48 11.82 9.40 7.55
N GLY A 49 10.81 9.40 8.44
CA GLY A 49 9.40 9.48 8.10
C GLY A 49 8.76 8.13 7.74
N ALA A 50 9.51 7.02 7.72
CA ALA A 50 8.94 5.71 7.46
C ALA A 50 8.20 5.15 8.69
N TYR A 51 7.05 4.53 8.46
CA TYR A 51 6.27 3.88 9.50
C TYR A 51 5.47 2.71 8.93
N ILE A 52 4.85 1.91 9.79
CA ILE A 52 3.92 0.85 9.41
C ILE A 52 2.59 1.04 10.13
N ASN A 53 1.50 0.95 9.36
CA ASN A 53 0.15 0.84 9.92
C ASN A 53 -0.28 -0.62 9.93
N ILE A 54 -0.59 -1.14 11.12
CA ILE A 54 -1.19 -2.45 11.31
C ILE A 54 -2.70 -2.27 11.35
N ALA A 55 -3.40 -3.02 10.51
CA ALA A 55 -4.85 -3.02 10.43
C ALA A 55 -5.41 -4.45 10.48
N GLU A 56 -6.54 -4.59 11.16
CA GLU A 56 -7.30 -5.84 11.28
C GLU A 56 -8.78 -5.56 11.00
N TYR A 57 -9.38 -6.33 10.10
CA TYR A 57 -10.79 -6.18 9.73
C TYR A 57 -11.32 -7.36 8.92
N ASP A 58 -12.64 -7.51 8.89
CA ASP A 58 -13.31 -8.39 7.91
C ASP A 58 -13.38 -7.70 6.54
N ASN A 59 -13.27 -8.49 5.47
CA ASN A 59 -13.34 -7.94 4.12
C ASN A 59 -14.60 -7.08 3.89
N LYS A 60 -14.41 -5.98 3.17
CA LYS A 60 -15.39 -4.94 2.85
C LYS A 60 -16.06 -5.24 1.50
N ASP A 61 -17.32 -4.87 1.37
CA ASP A 61 -18.06 -5.07 0.12
C ASP A 61 -17.78 -3.97 -0.91
N ASN A 62 -17.64 -2.73 -0.47
CA ASN A 62 -17.45 -1.57 -1.37
C ASN A 62 -16.50 -0.52 -0.78
N PRO A 63 -15.20 -0.84 -0.59
CA PRO A 63 -14.22 0.12 -0.12
C PRO A 63 -14.02 1.26 -1.14
N PRO A 64 -13.75 2.49 -0.68
CA PRO A 64 -13.50 3.62 -1.58
C PRO A 64 -12.20 3.46 -2.38
N TRP A 65 -12.04 4.30 -3.39
CA TRP A 65 -10.75 4.52 -4.01
C TRP A 65 -9.87 5.42 -3.14
N GLU A 66 -8.58 5.11 -3.10
CA GLU A 66 -7.57 5.95 -2.47
C GLU A 66 -6.26 5.95 -3.26
N SER A 67 -5.50 7.04 -3.15
CA SER A 67 -4.08 7.09 -3.45
C SER A 67 -3.40 8.12 -2.53
N HIS A 68 -2.07 8.13 -2.56
CA HIS A 68 -1.22 8.92 -1.65
C HIS A 68 -0.21 9.71 -2.47
N LEU A 69 0.03 10.99 -2.17
CA LEU A 69 0.98 11.82 -2.92
C LEU A 69 2.35 11.87 -2.25
N GLU A 70 2.39 11.78 -0.93
CA GLU A 70 3.59 11.92 -0.11
C GLU A 70 4.24 10.58 0.21
N PHE A 71 3.47 9.50 0.27
CA PHE A 71 3.96 8.16 0.61
C PHE A 71 3.77 7.11 -0.49
N VAL A 72 4.67 6.13 -0.47
CA VAL A 72 4.51 4.84 -1.11
C VAL A 72 3.98 3.83 -0.10
N ASP A 73 3.06 3.00 -0.56
CA ASP A 73 2.48 1.92 0.22
C ASP A 73 3.12 0.59 -0.13
N ILE A 74 3.68 -0.08 0.87
CA ILE A 74 4.14 -1.46 0.77
C ILE A 74 3.17 -2.32 1.61
N GLN A 75 2.30 -3.01 0.89
CA GLN A 75 1.19 -3.77 1.40
C GLN A 75 1.61 -5.22 1.67
N ILE A 76 1.32 -5.71 2.87
CA ILE A 76 1.68 -7.05 3.34
C ILE A 76 0.48 -7.66 4.07
N ILE A 77 0.11 -8.89 3.73
CA ILE A 77 -0.90 -9.66 4.46
C ILE A 77 -0.20 -10.57 5.46
N PHE A 78 -0.60 -10.53 6.72
CA PHE A 78 -0.11 -11.43 7.76
C PHE A 78 -1.05 -12.62 7.98
N GLU A 79 -2.36 -12.39 7.87
CA GLU A 79 -3.42 -13.39 8.01
C GLU A 79 -4.60 -13.06 7.09
N GLY A 80 -5.31 -14.09 6.64
CA GLY A 80 -6.44 -13.94 5.71
C GLY A 80 -6.00 -13.66 4.28
N ALA A 81 -6.88 -13.05 3.49
CA ALA A 81 -6.60 -12.61 2.13
C ALA A 81 -7.54 -11.46 1.72
N GLU A 82 -7.07 -10.61 0.81
CA GLU A 82 -7.93 -9.58 0.23
C GLU A 82 -7.58 -9.30 -1.24
N ASP A 83 -8.61 -8.90 -1.98
CA ASP A 83 -8.46 -8.41 -3.34
C ASP A 83 -8.15 -6.91 -3.33
N TYR A 84 -7.26 -6.53 -4.24
CA TYR A 84 -6.95 -5.17 -4.59
C TYR A 84 -7.47 -4.90 -5.99
N ILE A 85 -8.13 -3.76 -6.16
CA ILE A 85 -8.42 -3.19 -7.48
C ILE A 85 -7.53 -1.97 -7.64
N ILE A 86 -6.81 -1.88 -8.77
CA ILE A 86 -5.81 -0.83 -9.02
C ILE A 86 -6.10 -0.20 -10.38
N ALA A 87 -5.87 1.11 -10.48
CA ALA A 87 -5.85 1.85 -11.75
C ALA A 87 -4.79 2.95 -11.70
N ASN A 88 -4.34 3.42 -12.87
CA ASN A 88 -3.52 4.61 -12.91
C ASN A 88 -4.40 5.84 -12.61
N THR A 89 -3.93 6.75 -11.76
CA THR A 89 -4.66 7.98 -11.44
C THR A 89 -5.02 8.83 -12.67
N SER A 90 -4.26 8.74 -13.78
CA SER A 90 -4.60 9.44 -15.03
C SER A 90 -5.84 8.91 -15.74
N GLU A 91 -6.28 7.70 -15.40
CA GLU A 91 -7.47 7.06 -15.97
C GLU A 91 -8.72 7.27 -15.09
N LEU A 92 -8.54 7.87 -13.92
CA LEU A 92 -9.61 8.12 -12.96
C LEU A 92 -9.95 9.61 -12.89
N LYS A 93 -11.18 9.90 -12.47
CA LYS A 93 -11.61 11.26 -12.17
C LYS A 93 -11.22 11.60 -10.71
N PRO A 94 -10.39 12.63 -10.48
CA PRO A 94 -10.02 13.05 -9.13
C PRO A 94 -11.24 13.60 -8.38
N LYS A 95 -11.28 13.33 -7.07
CA LYS A 95 -12.22 13.96 -6.13
C LYS A 95 -11.45 14.83 -5.14
N GLU A 96 -11.73 14.69 -3.85
CA GLU A 96 -11.09 15.46 -2.79
C GLU A 96 -9.74 14.85 -2.41
N TYR A 97 -8.79 15.73 -2.11
CA TYR A 97 -7.50 15.38 -1.52
C TYR A 97 -7.40 16.02 -0.14
N ASP A 98 -7.25 15.19 0.88
CA ASP A 98 -6.91 15.61 2.23
C ASP A 98 -5.39 15.51 2.42
N LYS A 99 -4.75 16.67 2.52
CA LYS A 99 -3.31 16.77 2.73
C LYS A 99 -2.88 16.29 4.13
N ALA A 100 -3.71 16.44 5.15
CA ALA A 100 -3.34 16.07 6.52
C ALA A 100 -3.19 14.55 6.69
N THR A 101 -3.95 13.78 5.91
CA THR A 101 -3.92 12.31 5.93
C THR A 101 -3.28 11.71 4.68
N ASP A 102 -2.76 12.54 3.77
CA ASP A 102 -2.26 12.14 2.45
C ASP A 102 -3.24 11.24 1.69
N TYR A 103 -4.54 11.57 1.71
CA TYR A 103 -5.60 10.73 1.14
C TYR A 103 -6.24 11.42 -0.05
N HIS A 104 -6.11 10.85 -1.24
CA HIS A 104 -6.78 11.32 -2.46
C HIS A 104 -7.86 10.33 -2.88
N ASN A 105 -9.11 10.79 -2.94
CA ASN A 105 -10.25 10.01 -3.41
C ASN A 105 -10.43 10.10 -4.94
N TRP A 106 -11.00 9.06 -5.54
CA TRP A 106 -11.16 8.95 -6.99
C TRP A 106 -12.52 8.37 -7.41
N GLU A 107 -12.88 8.57 -8.67
CA GLU A 107 -14.01 7.92 -9.34
C GLU A 107 -13.55 7.26 -10.64
N GLY A 108 -14.05 6.06 -10.90
CA GLY A 108 -13.80 5.35 -12.15
C GLY A 108 -13.68 3.84 -11.95
N GLU A 109 -13.27 3.16 -13.01
CA GLU A 109 -13.13 1.71 -13.07
C GLU A 109 -11.68 1.28 -12.86
N GLY A 110 -11.50 0.10 -12.28
CA GLY A 110 -10.17 -0.48 -12.09
C GLY A 110 -9.69 -1.21 -13.33
N THR A 111 -8.38 -1.16 -13.58
CA THR A 111 -7.76 -1.85 -14.71
C THR A 111 -7.13 -3.19 -14.32
N VAL A 112 -6.74 -3.34 -13.05
CA VAL A 112 -6.13 -4.57 -12.52
C VAL A 112 -6.87 -5.00 -11.27
N ARG A 113 -7.13 -6.31 -11.15
CA ARG A 113 -7.55 -6.96 -9.91
C ARG A 113 -6.60 -8.08 -9.55
N LEU A 114 -6.14 -8.11 -8.32
CA LEU A 114 -5.19 -9.10 -7.81
C LEU A 114 -5.53 -9.46 -6.37
N THR A 115 -5.26 -10.71 -5.97
CA THR A 115 -5.46 -11.19 -4.60
C THR A 115 -4.12 -11.21 -3.89
N LEU A 116 -4.04 -10.62 -2.70
CA LEU A 116 -2.89 -10.77 -1.80
C LEU A 116 -3.19 -11.79 -0.72
N THR A 117 -2.23 -12.69 -0.50
CA THR A 117 -2.19 -13.66 0.58
C THR A 117 -0.87 -13.55 1.36
N PRO A 118 -0.72 -14.21 2.53
CA PRO A 118 0.52 -14.18 3.30
C PRO A 118 1.74 -14.55 2.47
N GLY A 119 2.81 -13.77 2.61
CA GLY A 119 4.04 -13.89 1.81
C GLY A 119 4.05 -13.09 0.51
N ASN A 120 2.93 -12.46 0.12
CA ASN A 120 2.92 -11.49 -0.97
C ASN A 120 3.35 -10.09 -0.49
N ILE A 121 3.97 -9.33 -1.40
CA ILE A 121 4.22 -7.90 -1.23
C ILE A 121 3.66 -7.18 -2.46
N LEU A 122 2.90 -6.12 -2.21
CA LEU A 122 2.45 -5.19 -3.25
C LEU A 122 2.95 -3.78 -2.92
N ILE A 123 3.62 -3.17 -3.89
CA ILE A 123 4.11 -1.78 -3.78
C ILE A 123 3.23 -0.90 -4.66
N LEU A 124 2.61 0.12 -4.06
CA LEU A 124 1.70 1.08 -4.68
C LEU A 124 2.30 2.47 -4.58
N LEU A 125 2.52 3.07 -5.74
CA LEU A 125 3.13 4.39 -5.90
C LEU A 125 2.05 5.47 -5.96
N PRO A 126 2.41 6.76 -5.92
CA PRO A 126 1.39 7.81 -5.84
C PRO A 126 0.35 7.88 -6.95
N TYR A 127 0.70 7.34 -8.12
CA TYR A 127 -0.18 7.26 -9.28
C TYR A 127 -0.90 5.92 -9.40
N ASP A 128 -0.73 5.01 -8.43
CA ASP A 128 -1.46 3.74 -8.34
C ASP A 128 -2.65 3.96 -7.40
N ALA A 129 -3.76 4.48 -7.93
CA ALA A 129 -5.01 4.48 -7.17
C ALA A 129 -5.44 3.05 -6.92
N HIS A 130 -5.96 2.79 -5.72
CA HIS A 130 -6.28 1.45 -5.26
C HIS A 130 -7.54 1.40 -4.40
N ARG A 131 -8.18 0.23 -4.41
CA ARG A 131 -9.25 -0.15 -3.49
C ARG A 131 -8.80 -1.41 -2.75
N VAL A 132 -8.90 -1.39 -1.43
CA VAL A 132 -8.32 -2.43 -0.56
C VAL A 132 -9.36 -3.04 0.36
N GLY A 133 -9.07 -4.24 0.85
CA GLY A 133 -9.94 -4.95 1.76
C GLY A 133 -11.13 -5.66 1.09
N LEU A 134 -11.16 -5.80 -0.23
CA LEU A 134 -12.21 -6.56 -0.92
C LEU A 134 -12.08 -8.06 -0.62
N ALA A 135 -13.21 -8.76 -0.62
CA ALA A 135 -13.21 -10.21 -0.48
C ALA A 135 -12.58 -10.89 -1.71
N PRO A 136 -11.69 -11.87 -1.50
CA PRO A 136 -11.27 -12.77 -2.56
C PRO A 136 -12.45 -13.51 -3.18
N LYS A 137 -12.30 -13.99 -4.42
CA LYS A 137 -13.32 -14.83 -5.08
C LYS A 137 -13.64 -16.12 -4.30
N THR A 138 -12.71 -16.59 -3.48
CA THR A 138 -12.86 -17.79 -2.65
C THR A 138 -13.76 -17.56 -1.42
N GLY A 139 -14.08 -16.31 -1.07
CA GLY A 139 -14.97 -15.97 0.03
C GLY A 139 -14.38 -14.89 0.96
N LYS A 140 -15.24 -14.35 1.83
CA LYS A 140 -14.84 -13.39 2.87
C LYS A 140 -13.95 -14.06 3.91
N THR A 141 -12.96 -13.33 4.38
CA THR A 141 -12.05 -13.71 5.46
C THR A 141 -11.86 -12.54 6.42
N HIS A 142 -11.37 -12.85 7.63
CA HIS A 142 -10.77 -11.85 8.50
C HIS A 142 -9.33 -11.63 8.07
N VAL A 143 -8.91 -10.36 7.97
CA VAL A 143 -7.59 -9.97 7.47
C VAL A 143 -6.83 -9.24 8.56
N LYS A 144 -5.57 -9.65 8.76
CA LYS A 144 -4.55 -8.86 9.46
C LYS A 144 -3.47 -8.47 8.46
N LYS A 145 -3.15 -7.17 8.38
CA LYS A 145 -2.20 -6.64 7.39
C LYS A 145 -1.32 -5.53 7.95
N GLY A 146 -0.19 -5.34 7.28
CA GLY A 146 0.71 -4.21 7.48
C GLY A 146 0.81 -3.36 6.21
N ILE A 147 0.79 -2.05 6.39
CA ILE A 147 1.01 -1.07 5.32
C ILE A 147 2.24 -0.26 5.72
N VAL A 148 3.40 -0.62 5.18
CA VAL A 148 4.62 0.16 5.39
C VAL A 148 4.55 1.38 4.47
N LYS A 149 4.61 2.56 5.08
CA LYS A 149 4.59 3.86 4.42
C LYS A 149 6.03 4.37 4.31
N VAL A 150 6.46 4.66 3.09
CA VAL A 150 7.81 5.17 2.79
C VAL A 150 7.67 6.53 2.07
N PRO A 151 8.30 7.62 2.55
CA PRO A 151 8.25 8.90 1.86
C PRO A 151 8.69 8.81 0.40
N TYR A 152 7.82 9.27 -0.51
CA TYR A 152 8.02 9.18 -1.96
C TYR A 152 9.03 10.21 -2.47
N LYS A 153 8.99 11.42 -1.93
CA LYS A 153 9.95 12.49 -2.22
C LYS A 153 10.85 12.69 -1.00
N ALA A 154 12.14 12.89 -1.26
CA ALA A 154 13.10 13.33 -0.25
C ALA A 154 12.92 14.82 0.05
#